data_AF-B3E157-F1
#
_entry.id   AF-B3E157-F1
#
_cell.length_a   1.000
_cell.length_b   1.000
_cell.length_c   1.000
_cell.angle_alpha   90.00
_cell.angle_beta   90.00
_cell.angle_gamma   90.00
#
_symmetry.space_group_name_H-M   'P 1'
#
loop_
_entity.id
_entity.type
_entity.pdbx_description
1 polymer ?
#
loop_
_entity_poly.entity_id
_entity_poly.type
_entity_poly.pdbx_seq_one_letter_code
_entity_poly.pdbx_strand_id
1 'polypeptide(L)'
;MKMPVSWIEIAYIVFLVLSTGLLVWVWKKKGSFIKAFIGEVVVELKKCSWPWDPKEKGIRKYKELIDSTLAVTIYSIILAAVVTSADFILVRLINFLTTLHF
;
A
#
# COMPACT_ATOMS: atom_id res chain seq x y z
N MET A 1 32.08 -14.43 43.88
CA MET A 1 31.03 -14.36 44.92
C MET A 1 29.68 -14.46 44.21
N LYS A 2 29.02 -15.63 44.20
CA LYS A 2 27.70 -15.81 43.58
C LYS A 2 26.65 -15.38 44.61
N MET A 3 25.91 -14.31 44.35
CA MET A 3 24.77 -13.92 45.19
C MET A 3 23.70 -15.02 45.12
N PRO A 4 23.05 -15.40 46.23
CA PRO A 4 21.97 -16.36 46.18
C PRO A 4 20.84 -15.79 45.34
N VAL A 5 20.38 -16.57 44.36
CA VAL A 5 19.30 -16.19 43.45
C VAL A 5 18.05 -15.92 44.29
N SER A 6 17.55 -14.68 44.23
CA SER A 6 16.32 -14.27 44.92
C SER A 6 15.10 -14.98 44.29
N TRP A 7 14.11 -15.30 45.10
CA TRP A 7 12.84 -15.89 44.66
C TRP A 7 12.13 -15.08 43.58
N ILE A 8 12.36 -13.77 43.54
CA ILE A 8 11.81 -12.84 42.54
C ILE A 8 12.41 -13.09 41.15
N GLU A 9 13.71 -13.38 41.06
CA GLU A 9 14.39 -13.70 39.80
C GLU A 9 13.89 -15.02 39.21
N ILE A 10 13.65 -16.02 40.08
CA ILE A 10 13.08 -17.31 39.68
C ILE A 10 11.66 -17.12 39.14
N ALA A 11 10.84 -16.32 39.83
CA ALA A 11 9.48 -16.02 39.38
C ALA A 11 9.47 -15.30 38.02
N TYR A 12 10.38 -14.36 37.79
CA TYR A 12 10.51 -13.66 36.52
C TYR A 12 10.93 -14.58 35.37
N ILE A 13 11.90 -15.48 35.61
CA ILE A 13 12.33 -16.49 34.62
C ILE A 13 11.18 -17.43 34.27
N VAL A 14 10.43 -17.92 35.26
CA VAL A 14 9.28 -18.81 35.03
C VAL A 14 8.19 -18.09 34.23
N PHE A 15 7.91 -16.83 34.54
CA PHE A 15 6.93 -16.02 33.80
C PHE A 15 7.36 -15.79 32.34
N LEU A 16 8.64 -15.54 32.07
CA LEU A 16 9.18 -15.43 30.72
C LEU A 16 9.07 -16.74 29.93
N VAL A 17 9.35 -17.88 30.55
CA VAL A 17 9.22 -19.19 29.89
C VAL A 17 7.76 -19.53 29.59
N LEU A 18 6.85 -19.20 30.50
CA LEU A 18 5.41 -19.42 30.29
C LEU A 18 4.84 -18.49 29.21
N SER A 19 5.23 -17.21 29.20
CA SER A 19 4.76 -16.25 28.19
C SER A 19 5.30 -16.58 26.80
N THR A 20 6.57 -16.96 26.67
CA THR A 20 7.15 -17.42 25.40
C THR A 20 6.50 -18.71 24.91
N GLY A 21 6.24 -19.67 25.80
CA GLY A 21 5.50 -20.90 25.47
C GLY A 21 4.07 -20.62 24.98
N LEU A 22 3.35 -19.71 25.65
CA LEU A 22 2.01 -19.28 25.27
C LEU A 22 2.01 -18.62 23.88
N LEU A 23 2.97 -17.74 23.61
CA LEU A 23 3.12 -17.07 22.31
C LEU A 23 3.36 -18.07 21.18
N VAL A 24 4.25 -19.05 21.38
CA VAL A 24 4.52 -20.11 20.40
C VAL A 24 3.29 -20.98 20.15
N TRP A 25 2.52 -21.28 21.20
CA TRP A 25 1.27 -22.04 21.09
C TRP A 25 0.20 -21.27 20.28
N VAL A 26 0.01 -19.99 20.57
CA VAL A 26 -0.92 -19.11 19.82
C VAL A 26 -0.48 -18.98 18.35
N TRP A 27 0.82 -18.83 18.11
CA TRP A 27 1.41 -18.77 16.76
C TRP A 27 1.14 -20.05 15.97
N LYS A 28 1.37 -21.23 16.57
CA LYS A 28 1.08 -22.51 15.91
C LYS A 28 -0.42 -22.67 15.62
N LYS A 29 -1.29 -22.24 16.53
CA LYS A 29 -2.75 -22.36 16.39
C LYS A 29 -3.32 -21.43 15.31
N LYS A 30 -2.84 -20.18 15.21
CA LYS A 30 -3.30 -19.20 14.21
C LYS A 30 -2.54 -19.25 12.87
N GLY A 31 -1.38 -19.90 12.84
CA GLY A 31 -0.51 -19.95 11.66
C GLY A 31 -1.10 -20.66 10.43
N SER A 32 -2.05 -21.59 10.61
CA SER A 32 -2.66 -22.31 9.50
C SER A 32 -3.49 -21.40 8.58
N PHE A 33 -4.22 -20.44 9.15
CA PHE A 33 -5.04 -19.51 8.38
C PHE A 33 -4.18 -18.56 7.54
N ILE A 34 -3.11 -18.05 8.13
CA ILE A 34 -2.14 -17.16 7.47
C ILE A 34 -1.48 -17.88 6.29
N LYS A 35 -1.11 -19.16 6.47
CA LYS A 35 -0.50 -19.97 5.40
C LYS A 35 -1.48 -20.22 4.25
N ALA A 36 -2.75 -20.52 4.55
CA ALA A 36 -3.78 -20.71 3.54
C ALA A 36 -4.01 -19.42 2.74
N PHE A 37 -4.15 -18.28 3.42
CA PHE A 37 -4.29 -16.96 2.80
C PHE A 37 -3.10 -16.61 1.91
N ILE A 38 -1.86 -16.82 2.38
CA ILE A 38 -0.65 -16.59 1.57
C ILE A 38 -0.65 -17.51 0.34
N GLY A 39 -1.05 -18.77 0.48
CA GLY A 39 -1.17 -19.71 -0.64
C GLY A 39 -2.13 -19.20 -1.72
N GLU A 40 -3.30 -18.70 -1.30
CA GLU A 40 -4.31 -18.12 -2.20
C GLU A 40 -3.82 -16.84 -2.87
N VAL A 41 -3.24 -15.90 -2.10
CA VAL A 41 -2.66 -14.66 -2.64
C VAL A 41 -1.57 -14.96 -3.65
N VAL A 42 -0.70 -15.95 -3.40
CA VAL A 42 0.33 -16.34 -4.37
C VAL A 42 -0.28 -16.92 -5.64
N VAL A 43 -1.38 -17.68 -5.54
CA VAL A 43 -2.09 -18.21 -6.72
C VAL A 43 -2.73 -17.07 -7.52
N GLU A 44 -3.39 -16.11 -6.87
CA GLU A 44 -3.97 -14.95 -7.56
C GLU A 44 -2.91 -14.03 -8.15
N LEU A 45 -1.81 -13.76 -7.43
CA LEU A 45 -0.68 -12.97 -7.93
C LEU A 45 -0.03 -13.61 -9.16
N LYS A 46 0.00 -14.95 -9.24
CA LYS A 46 0.47 -15.66 -10.45
C LYS A 46 -0.44 -15.44 -11.66
N LYS A 47 -1.73 -15.19 -11.44
CA LYS A 47 -2.65 -14.78 -12.52
C LYS A 47 -2.46 -13.31 -12.88
N CYS A 48 -2.14 -12.47 -11.90
CA CYS A 48 -1.79 -11.07 -12.09
C CYS A 48 -0.37 -10.86 -12.65
N SER A 49 0.25 -11.86 -13.28
CA SER A 49 1.55 -11.70 -13.93
C SER A 49 1.39 -10.71 -15.07
N TRP A 50 1.85 -9.50 -14.81
CA TRP A 50 1.85 -8.39 -15.75
C TRP A 50 2.37 -8.87 -17.12
N PRO A 51 1.59 -8.66 -18.19
CA PRO A 51 1.78 -9.37 -19.45
C PRO A 51 2.93 -8.73 -20.21
N TRP A 52 4.15 -9.13 -19.88
CA TRP A 52 5.22 -9.05 -20.85
C TRP A 52 5.28 -10.36 -21.60
N ASP A 53 4.95 -10.36 -22.89
CA ASP A 53 5.29 -11.50 -23.73
C ASP A 53 6.81 -11.71 -23.64
N PRO A 54 7.30 -12.81 -23.07
CA PRO A 54 8.74 -13.06 -22.92
C PRO A 54 9.45 -13.17 -24.28
N LYS A 55 8.68 -13.30 -25.38
CA LYS A 55 9.19 -13.32 -26.76
C LYS A 55 9.38 -11.90 -27.32
N GLU A 56 8.67 -10.91 -26.79
CA GLU A 56 8.81 -9.53 -27.23
C GLU A 56 9.97 -8.83 -26.51
N LYS A 57 10.98 -8.42 -27.28
CA LYS A 57 12.14 -7.67 -26.78
C LYS A 57 11.95 -6.16 -26.97
N GLY A 58 12.52 -5.38 -26.07
CA GLY A 58 12.57 -3.92 -26.17
C GLY A 58 11.24 -3.22 -25.83
N ILE A 59 10.90 -2.19 -26.59
CA ILE A 59 9.82 -1.23 -26.28
C ILE A 59 8.42 -1.84 -26.43
N ARG A 60 8.26 -2.84 -27.32
CA ARG A 60 6.97 -3.53 -27.54
C ARG A 60 6.45 -4.24 -26.27
N LYS A 61 7.36 -4.74 -25.43
CA LYS A 61 7.06 -5.32 -24.11
C LYS A 61 6.27 -4.38 -23.19
N TYR A 62 6.46 -3.07 -23.34
CA TYR A 62 5.83 -2.05 -22.50
C TYR A 62 4.63 -1.38 -23.18
N LYS A 63 4.18 -1.87 -24.34
CA LYS A 63 3.13 -1.22 -25.14
C LYS A 63 1.85 -0.98 -24.34
N GLU A 64 1.35 -1.99 -23.62
CA GLU A 64 0.12 -1.86 -22.82
C GLU A 64 0.30 -0.91 -21.63
N LEU A 65 1.49 -0.91 -21.02
CA LEU A 65 1.84 -0.02 -19.91
C LEU A 65 1.90 1.44 -20.39
N ILE A 66 2.54 1.67 -21.54
CA ILE A 66 2.65 2.98 -22.18
C ILE A 66 1.28 3.48 -22.60
N ASP A 67 0.46 2.63 -23.23
CA ASP A 67 -0.89 3.01 -23.70
C ASP A 67 -1.80 3.41 -22.54
N SER A 68 -1.79 2.63 -21.45
CA SER A 68 -2.56 2.93 -20.23
C SER A 68 -2.08 4.22 -19.56
N THR A 69 -0.76 4.42 -19.46
CA THR A 69 -0.17 5.60 -18.84
C THR A 69 -0.43 6.85 -19.69
N LEU A 70 -0.32 6.75 -21.01
CA LEU A 70 -0.62 7.84 -21.94
C LEU A 70 -2.09 8.24 -21.87
N ALA A 71 -3.01 7.28 -21.84
CA ALA A 71 -4.43 7.56 -21.67
C ALA A 71 -4.68 8.38 -20.39
N VAL A 72 -4.21 7.90 -19.24
CA VAL A 72 -4.36 8.61 -17.95
C VAL A 72 -3.72 10.00 -18.00
N THR A 73 -2.55 10.13 -18.62
CA THR A 73 -1.84 11.41 -18.73
C THR A 73 -2.63 12.42 -19.56
N ILE A 74 -3.18 12.00 -20.71
CA ILE A 74 -3.98 12.86 -21.59
C ILE A 74 -5.24 13.34 -20.87
N TYR A 75 -5.97 12.42 -20.22
CA TYR A 75 -7.18 12.80 -19.47
C TYR A 75 -6.86 13.74 -18.30
N SER A 76 -5.74 13.52 -17.62
CA SER A 76 -5.30 14.39 -16.52
C SER A 76 -4.98 15.80 -17.01
N ILE A 77 -4.33 15.94 -18.17
CA ILE A 77 -4.04 17.24 -18.78
C ILE A 77 -5.32 17.96 -19.20
N ILE A 78 -6.25 17.25 -19.84
CA ILE A 78 -7.54 17.82 -20.25
C ILE A 78 -8.33 18.29 -19.02
N LEU A 79 -8.40 17.46 -17.97
CA LEU A 79 -9.07 17.81 -16.73
C LEU A 79 -8.43 19.04 -16.08
N ALA A 80 -7.10 19.08 -15.99
CA ALA A 80 -6.37 20.21 -15.44
C ALA A 80 -6.64 21.50 -16.22
N ALA A 81 -6.71 21.44 -17.55
CA ALA A 81 -7.03 22.59 -18.38
C ALA A 81 -8.45 23.12 -18.11
N VAL A 82 -9.44 22.22 -18.02
CA VAL A 82 -10.83 22.61 -17.71
C VAL A 82 -10.92 23.26 -16.33
N VAL A 83 -10.38 22.61 -15.29
CA VAL A 83 -10.40 23.13 -13.91
C VAL A 83 -9.73 24.50 -13.84
N THR A 84 -8.52 24.62 -14.40
CA THR A 84 -7.77 25.90 -14.39
C THR A 84 -8.52 27.01 -15.13
N SER A 85 -9.18 26.69 -16.25
CA SER A 85 -9.97 27.67 -17.01
C SER A 85 -11.21 28.15 -16.24
N ALA A 86 -11.88 27.24 -15.53
CA ALA A 86 -13.02 27.57 -14.69
C ALA A 86 -12.61 28.47 -13.52
N ASP A 87 -11.49 28.11 -12.85
CA ASP A 87 -10.92 28.91 -11.76
C ASP A 87 -10.54 30.31 -12.25
N PHE A 88 -9.93 30.43 -13.43
CA PHE A 88 -9.59 31.72 -14.02
C PHE A 88 -10.83 32.59 -14.28
N ILE A 89 -11.89 32.02 -14.86
CA ILE A 89 -13.14 32.73 -15.12
C ILE A 89 -13.79 33.18 -13.80
N LEU A 90 -13.83 32.29 -12.81
CA LEU A 90 -14.42 32.58 -11.50
C LEU A 90 -13.69 33.70 -10.78
N VAL A 91 -12.35 33.68 -10.75
CA VAL A 91 -11.54 34.76 -10.16
C VAL A 91 -11.78 36.09 -10.89
N ARG A 92 -11.86 36.08 -12.23
CA ARG A 92 -12.17 37.28 -13.02
C ARG A 92 -13.55 37.84 -12.66
N LEU A 93 -14.54 36.96 -12.54
CA LEU A 93 -15.92 37.32 -12.23
C LEU A 93 -16.07 37.88 -10.81
N ILE A 94 -15.45 37.23 -9.82
CA ILE A 94 -15.48 37.70 -8.43
C ILE A 94 -14.80 39.07 -8.31
N ASN A 95 -13.63 39.26 -8.95
CA ASN A 95 -12.95 40.55 -8.97
C ASN A 95 -13.82 41.65 -9.59
N PHE A 96 -14.53 41.33 -10.67
CA PHE A 96 -15.47 42.26 -11.30
C PHE A 96 -16.62 42.63 -10.37
N LEU A 97 -17.30 41.64 -9.76
CA LEU A 97 -18.39 41.90 -8.82
C LEU A 97 -17.94 42.69 -7.59
N THR A 98 -16.76 42.39 -7.05
CA THR A 98 -16.20 43.09 -5.89
C THR A 98 -15.86 44.53 -6.22
N THR A 99 -15.42 44.82 -7.46
CA THR A 99 -15.15 46.19 -7.92
C THR A 99 -16.44 46.97 -8.19
N LEU A 100 -17.53 46.30 -8.61
CA LEU A 100 -18.83 46.93 -8.85
C LEU A 100 -19.64 47.21 -7.57
N HIS A 101 -19.39 46.48 -6.49
CA HIS A 101 -20.08 46.65 -5.20
C HIS A 101 -19.50 47.81 -4.35
N PHE A 102 -18.67 48.67 -4.96
CA PHE A 102 -18.22 49.96 -4.45
C PHE A 102 -18.51 51.07 -5.47
#